data_AF-A0A9D4HB15-F1
#
_entry.id   AF-A0A9D4HB15-F1
#
_cell.length_a   1.000
_cell.length_b   1.000
_cell.length_c   1.000
_cell.angle_alpha   90.00
_cell.angle_beta   90.00
_cell.angle_gamma   90.00
#
_symmetry.space_group_name_H-M   'P 1'
#
loop_
_entity.id
_entity.type
_entity.pdbx_description
1 polymer ?
#
loop_
_entity_poly.entity_id
_entity_poly.type
_entity_poly.pdbx_seq_one_letter_code
_entity_poly.pdbx_strand_id
1 'polypeptide(L)' 'MPLGQASKTYNIPKTTLADRVYGKYATDHIDAKTVLSADEEQRIANWAVHMSRVGYGRTRHGLCTVVQKILYGTGR' A
#
# COMPACT_ATOMS: atom_id res chain seq x y z
N MET A 1 7.54 -13.21 20.65
CA MET A 1 8.94 -13.44 20.21
C MET A 1 9.80 -12.28 20.70
N PRO A 2 10.90 -12.50 21.46
CA PRO A 2 11.78 -11.44 21.93
C PRO A 2 12.60 -10.81 20.79
N LEU A 3 12.89 -9.49 20.88
CA LEU A 3 13.62 -8.71 19.87
C LEU A 3 14.96 -9.34 19.44
N GLY A 4 15.67 -9.99 20.37
CA GLY A 4 16.93 -10.65 20.08
C GLY A 4 16.79 -11.92 19.23
N GLN A 5 15.69 -12.65 19.39
CA GLN A 5 15.37 -13.79 18.54
C GLN A 5 14.92 -13.30 17.16
N ALA A 6 14.10 -12.25 17.11
CA ALA A 6 13.66 -11.64 15.85
C ALA A 6 14.84 -11.10 15.03
N SER A 7 15.82 -10.46 15.67
CA SER A 7 17.03 -9.95 15.02
C SER A 7 17.82 -11.05 14.31
N LYS A 8 17.96 -12.22 14.93
CA LYS A 8 18.66 -13.37 14.34
C LYS A 8 17.85 -14.05 13.24
N THR A 9 16.54 -14.23 13.44
CA THR A 9 15.66 -14.88 12.46
C THR A 9 15.50 -14.07 11.18
N TYR A 10 15.40 -12.75 11.29
CA TYR A 10 15.18 -11.87 10.15
C TYR A 10 16.45 -11.17 9.66
N ASN A 11 17.59 -11.39 10.31
CA ASN A 11 18.87 -10.73 10.03
C ASN A 11 18.77 -9.19 10.01
N ILE A 12 17.98 -8.62 10.92
CA ILE A 12 17.76 -7.18 11.07
C ILE A 12 18.42 -6.72 12.37
N PRO A 13 19.15 -5.59 12.39
CA PRO A 13 19.72 -5.05 13.62
C PRO A 13 18.67 -4.84 14.71
N LYS A 14 19.03 -5.17 15.96
CA LYS A 14 18.13 -4.97 17.12
C LYS A 14 17.69 -3.52 17.27
N THR A 15 18.55 -2.58 16.92
CA THR A 15 18.27 -1.14 16.91
C THR A 15 17.13 -0.81 15.94
N THR A 16 17.20 -1.30 14.70
CA THR A 16 16.13 -1.11 13.71
C THR A 16 14.81 -1.74 14.13
N LEU A 17 14.84 -2.94 14.75
CA LEU A 17 13.64 -3.57 15.31
C LEU A 17 13.07 -2.78 16.49
N ALA A 18 13.94 -2.27 17.36
CA ALA A 18 13.54 -1.42 18.48
C ALA A 18 12.94 -0.10 17.98
N ASP A 19 13.60 0.60 17.06
CA ASP A 19 13.10 1.82 16.41
C ASP A 19 11.70 1.61 15.79
N ARG A 20 11.45 0.45 15.18
CA ARG A 20 10.12 0.08 14.67
C ARG A 20 9.10 -0.20 15.77
N VAL A 21 9.47 -0.93 16.83
CA VAL A 21 8.55 -1.27 17.93
C VAL A 21 8.22 -0.05 18.79
N TYR A 22 9.18 0.84 19.02
CA TYR A 22 9.01 2.08 19.78
C TYR A 22 8.46 3.23 18.93
N GLY A 23 8.07 2.97 17.67
CA GLY A 23 7.33 3.92 16.84
C GLY A 23 8.13 5.14 16.37
N LYS A 24 9.48 5.07 16.35
CA LYS A 24 10.30 6.16 15.79
C LYS A 24 10.08 6.35 14.28
N TYR A 25 9.59 5.32 13.60
CA TYR A 25 9.12 5.38 12.23
C TYR A 25 7.67 4.90 12.21
N ALA A 26 6.78 5.66 11.56
CA ALA A 26 5.40 5.22 11.37
C ALA A 26 5.39 3.93 10.56
N THR A 27 4.92 2.84 11.14
CA THR A 27 4.80 1.53 10.48
C THR A 27 3.70 1.53 9.41
N ASP A 28 2.77 2.48 9.52
CA ASP A 28 1.51 2.49 8.77
C ASP A 28 1.66 3.03 7.35
N HIS A 29 2.67 3.86 7.10
CA HIS A 29 2.88 4.45 5.78
C HIS A 29 4.37 4.46 5.46
N ILE A 30 4.76 3.57 4.55
CA ILE A 30 5.85 3.91 3.66
C ILE A 30 5.30 5.12 2.90
N ASP A 31 5.78 6.32 3.17
CA ASP A 31 5.54 7.54 2.37
C ASP A 31 6.16 7.38 0.98
N ALA A 32 5.83 6.29 0.29
CA ALA A 32 5.98 6.17 -1.13
C ALA A 32 5.14 7.32 -1.70
N LYS A 33 5.78 8.20 -2.45
CA LYS A 33 5.12 9.32 -3.13
C LYS A 33 3.96 8.76 -3.97
N THR A 34 2.76 8.75 -3.42
CA THR A 34 1.58 8.24 -4.10
C THR A 34 1.20 9.27 -5.16
N VAL A 35 0.96 8.81 -6.38
CA VAL A 35 0.53 9.68 -7.48
C VAL A 35 -0.96 10.04 -7.31
N LEU A 36 -1.70 9.18 -6.61
CA LEU A 36 -3.11 9.32 -6.29
C LEU A 36 -3.27 9.83 -4.86
N SER A 37 -4.29 10.65 -4.63
CA SER A 37 -4.73 10.99 -3.27
C SER A 37 -5.43 9.80 -2.62
N ALA A 38 -5.48 9.78 -1.29
CA ALA A 38 -6.16 8.72 -0.54
C ALA A 38 -7.64 8.54 -0.94
N ASP A 39 -8.34 9.63 -1.29
CA ASP A 39 -9.73 9.55 -1.77
C ASP A 39 -9.83 8.83 -3.12
N GLU A 40 -8.88 9.09 -4.03
CA GLU A 40 -8.85 8.49 -5.36
C GLU A 40 -8.54 6.98 -5.26
N GLU A 41 -7.59 6.61 -4.40
CA GLU A 41 -7.28 5.20 -4.11
C GLU A 41 -8.48 4.48 -3.51
N GLN A 42 -9.19 5.11 -2.57
CA GLN A 42 -10.35 4.50 -1.92
C GLN A 42 -11.52 4.31 -2.91
N ARG A 43 -11.71 5.25 -3.84
CA ARG A 43 -12.67 5.10 -4.95
C ARG A 43 -12.33 3.92 -5.85
N ILE A 44 -11.06 3.77 -6.24
CA ILE A 44 -10.60 2.65 -7.08
C ILE A 44 -10.76 1.33 -6.33
N ALA A 45 -10.41 1.28 -5.05
CA ALA A 45 -10.56 0.10 -4.22
C ALA A 45 -12.03 -0.35 -4.12
N ASN A 46 -12.94 0.58 -3.84
CA ASN A 46 -14.37 0.29 -3.77
C ASN A 46 -14.91 -0.21 -5.11
N TRP A 47 -14.51 0.41 -6.22
CA TRP A 47 -14.86 -0.04 -7.56
C TRP A 47 -14.33 -1.45 -7.87
N ALA A 48 -13.07 -1.74 -7.54
CA ALA A 48 -12.46 -3.05 -7.79
C ALA A 48 -13.12 -4.16 -6.97
N VAL A 49 -13.45 -3.90 -5.70
CA VAL A 49 -14.19 -4.83 -4.83
C VAL A 49 -15.60 -5.07 -5.38
N HIS A 50 -16.28 -4.01 -5.82
CA HIS A 50 -17.61 -4.13 -6.41
C HIS A 50 -17.58 -4.98 -7.70
N MET A 51 -16.65 -4.71 -8.62
CA MET A 51 -16.50 -5.49 -9.86
C MET A 51 -16.20 -6.97 -9.59
N SER A 52 -15.37 -7.25 -8.58
CA SER A 52 -15.07 -8.61 -8.15
C SER A 52 -16.31 -9.34 -7.63
N ARG A 53 -17.19 -8.64 -6.89
CA ARG A 53 -18.47 -9.19 -6.39
C ARG A 53 -19.47 -9.50 -7.51
N VAL A 54 -19.45 -8.73 -8.59
CA VAL A 54 -20.32 -8.94 -9.77
C VAL A 54 -19.78 -10.08 -10.67
N GLY A 55 -18.67 -10.71 -10.30
CA GLY A 55 -18.05 -11.80 -11.07
C GLY A 55 -17.09 -11.33 -12.16
N TYR A 56 -16.86 -10.02 -12.27
CA TYR A 56 -15.89 -9.42 -13.19
C TYR A 56 -14.63 -9.02 -12.43
N GLY A 57 -13.85 -10.01 -12.01
CA GLY A 57 -12.51 -9.79 -11.47
C GLY A 57 -11.66 -9.01 -12.48
N ARG A 58 -11.18 -7.82 -12.11
CA ARG A 58 -10.38 -7.00 -13.02
C ARG A 58 -8.93 -7.45 -13.03
N THR A 59 -8.39 -7.60 -14.24
CA THR A 59 -6.96 -7.84 -14.44
C THR A 59 -6.16 -6.59 -14.12
N ARG A 60 -4.89 -6.78 -13.74
CA ARG A 60 -3.93 -5.69 -13.46
C ARG A 60 -3.91 -4.62 -14.55
N HIS A 61 -4.01 -5.06 -15.81
CA HIS A 61 -4.00 -4.16 -16.96
C HIS A 61 -5.23 -3.23 -16.96
N GLY A 62 -6.43 -3.77 -16.73
CA GLY A 62 -7.66 -2.97 -16.68
C GLY A 62 -7.66 -1.97 -15.52
N LEU A 63 -7.09 -2.33 -14.37
CA LEU A 63 -6.94 -1.42 -13.25
C LEU A 63 -5.99 -0.25 -13.59
N CYS A 64 -4.87 -0.56 -14.25
CA CYS A 64 -3.91 0.45 -14.69
C CYS A 64 -4.50 1.43 -15.72
N THR A 65 -5.33 0.96 -16.66
CA THR A 65 -6.05 1.83 -17.60
C THR A 65 -7.02 2.78 -16.91
N VAL A 66 -7.73 2.32 -15.88
CA VAL A 66 -8.65 3.17 -15.10
C VAL A 66 -7.86 4.23 -14.33
N VAL A 67 -6.75 3.84 -13.69
CA VAL A 67 -5.85 4.78 -13.01
C VAL A 67 -5.31 5.83 -13.99
N GLN A 68 -4.86 5.41 -15.18
CA GLN A 68 -4.40 6.35 -16.21
C GLN A 68 -5.48 7.34 -16.61
N LYS A 69 -6.73 6.90 -16.81
CA LYS A 69 -7.84 7.82 -17.11
C LYS A 69 -8.08 8.84 -16.01
N ILE A 70 -7.98 8.44 -14.74
CA ILE A 70 -8.12 9.35 -13.60
C ILE A 70 -6.98 10.37 -13.61
N LEU A 71 -5.74 9.95 -13.82
CA LEU A 71 -4.58 10.83 -13.88
C LEU A 71 -4.69 11.87 -15.01
N TYR A 72 -5.03 11.44 -16.22
CA TYR A 72 -5.21 12.34 -17.36
C TYR A 72 -6.40 13.30 -17.17
N GLY A 73 -7.47 12.88 -16.50
CA GLY A 73 -8.61 13.74 -16.18
C GLY A 73 -8.27 14.82 -15.16
N THR A 74 -7.36 14.53 -14.23
CA THR A 74 -6.89 15.46 -13.18
C THR A 74 -5.69 16.31 -13.65
N GLY A 75 -5.19 16.09 -14.89
CA GLY A 75 -4.09 16.84 -15.48
C GLY A 75 -2.71 16.48 -14.91
N ARG A 76 -2.51 15.23 -14.47
CA ARG A 76 -1.24 14.70 -13.95
C ARG A 76 -0.59 13.69 -14.89
#